data_AF-A0A1T4KJQ3-F1
#
_entry.id   AF-A0A1T4KJQ3-F1
#
_cell.length_a   1.000
_cell.length_b   1.000
_cell.length_c   1.000
_cell.angle_alpha   90.00
_cell.angle_beta   90.00
_cell.angle_gamma   90.00
#
_symmetry.space_group_name_H-M   'P 1'
#
loop_
_entity.id
_entity.type
_entity.pdbx_description
1 polymer ?
#
loop_
_entity_poly.entity_id
_entity_poly.type
_entity_poly.pdbx_seq_one_letter_code
_entity_poly.pdbx_strand_id
1 'polypeptide(L)'
;MAKKVDDYKKDIIRILKSQKTYSKALDLQIKSLASAMRNLDMSNEQIDTLEETTVLEETRYGKKMAPHPVFKIAKESQELITRQMKVLGLTVEELGGGDEEDPLVNLTKTLNKKRTKPTILKKE
;
A
#
# COMPACT_ATOMS: atom_id res chain seq x y z
N MET A 1 7.91 4.16 -18.10
CA MET A 1 7.31 2.87 -18.49
C MET A 1 7.20 2.02 -17.25
N ALA A 2 5.97 1.72 -16.82
CA ALA A 2 5.70 0.87 -15.67
C ALA A 2 6.46 -0.46 -15.75
N LYS A 3 7.06 -0.90 -14.64
CA LYS A 3 7.83 -2.16 -14.60
C LYS A 3 6.91 -3.35 -14.88
N LYS A 4 7.48 -4.50 -15.27
CA LYS A 4 6.68 -5.71 -15.48
C LYS A 4 6.20 -6.23 -14.13
N VAL A 5 5.05 -6.90 -14.13
CA VAL A 5 4.48 -7.52 -12.91
C VAL A 5 5.48 -8.47 -12.24
N ASP A 6 6.26 -9.19 -13.05
CA ASP A 6 7.28 -10.12 -12.54
C ASP A 6 8.41 -9.42 -11.79
N ASP A 7 8.71 -8.16 -12.11
CA ASP A 7 9.74 -7.39 -11.41
C ASP A 7 9.24 -6.94 -10.03
N TYR A 8 8.00 -6.42 -9.95
CA TYR A 8 7.35 -6.16 -8.65
C TYR A 8 7.21 -7.44 -7.82
N LYS A 9 6.86 -8.56 -8.46
CA LYS A 9 6.79 -9.86 -7.77
C LYS A 9 8.13 -10.25 -7.16
N LYS A 10 9.24 -10.11 -7.89
CA LYS A 10 10.59 -10.40 -7.38
C LYS A 10 10.95 -9.50 -6.21
N ASP A 11 10.64 -8.21 -6.29
CA ASP A 11 10.93 -7.25 -5.23
C ASP A 11 10.12 -7.54 -3.96
N ILE A 12 8.83 -7.84 -4.08
CA ILE A 12 7.97 -8.24 -2.94
C ILE A 12 8.47 -9.55 -2.33
N ILE A 13 8.85 -10.55 -3.14
CA ILE A 13 9.40 -11.81 -2.64
C ILE A 13 10.73 -11.58 -1.90
N ARG A 14 11.58 -10.67 -2.39
CA ARG A 14 12.85 -10.32 -1.74
C ARG A 14 12.60 -9.76 -0.34
N ILE A 15 11.63 -8.86 -0.20
CA ILE A 15 11.24 -8.25 1.09
C ILE A 15 10.61 -9.30 2.03
N LEU A 16 9.70 -10.13 1.54
CA LEU A 16 9.09 -11.18 2.37
C LEU A 16 10.12 -12.24 2.82
N LYS A 17 11.15 -12.50 2.01
CA LYS A 17 12.25 -13.40 2.40
C LYS A 17 13.17 -12.77 3.44
N SER A 18 13.50 -11.48 3.35
CA SER A 18 14.31 -10.81 4.38
C SER A 18 13.61 -10.79 5.73
N GLN A 19 12.28 -10.72 5.74
CA GLN A 19 11.45 -10.78 6.94
C GLN A 19 11.12 -12.20 7.43
N LYS A 20 11.56 -13.24 6.69
CA LYS A 20 11.24 -14.66 6.97
C LYS A 20 9.74 -14.98 7.01
N THR A 21 8.89 -14.11 6.45
CA THR A 21 7.43 -14.27 6.36
C THR A 21 6.98 -14.91 5.04
N TYR A 22 7.91 -15.09 4.09
CA TYR A 22 7.61 -15.71 2.81
C TYR A 22 7.08 -17.15 2.98
N SER A 23 5.90 -17.40 2.40
CA SER A 23 5.31 -18.72 2.25
C SER A 23 4.82 -18.92 0.83
N LYS A 24 4.95 -20.15 0.31
CA LYS A 24 4.46 -20.51 -1.03
C LYS A 24 2.94 -20.36 -1.16
N ALA A 25 2.20 -20.47 -0.05
CA ALA A 25 0.77 -20.23 -0.02
C ALA A 25 0.41 -18.76 -0.36
N LEU A 26 1.35 -17.83 -0.15
CA LEU A 26 1.14 -16.40 -0.39
C LEU A 26 1.38 -15.98 -1.84
N ASP A 27 1.80 -16.89 -2.73
CA ASP A 27 2.20 -16.54 -4.10
C ASP A 27 1.07 -15.87 -4.91
N LEU A 28 -0.18 -16.27 -4.66
CA LEU A 28 -1.35 -15.66 -5.28
C LEU A 28 -1.57 -14.21 -4.80
N GLN A 29 -1.41 -13.95 -3.50
CA GLN A 29 -1.54 -12.60 -2.93
C GLN A 29 -0.38 -11.71 -3.36
N ILE A 30 0.84 -12.25 -3.43
CA ILE A 30 2.01 -11.55 -3.95
C ILE A 30 1.79 -11.15 -5.42
N LYS A 31 1.27 -12.05 -6.25
CA LYS A 31 0.94 -11.74 -7.65
C LYS A 31 -0.16 -10.67 -7.75
N SER A 32 -1.16 -10.74 -6.88
CA SER A 32 -2.25 -9.75 -6.81
C SER A 32 -1.72 -8.37 -6.41
N LEU A 33 -0.83 -8.29 -5.40
CA LEU A 33 -0.18 -7.06 -4.98
C LEU A 33 0.70 -6.48 -6.09
N ALA A 34 1.55 -7.29 -6.72
CA ALA A 34 2.40 -6.89 -7.84
C ALA A 34 1.58 -6.31 -9.01
N SER A 35 0.42 -6.91 -9.30
CA SER A 35 -0.48 -6.42 -10.36
C SER A 35 -1.11 -5.08 -9.99
N ALA A 36 -1.55 -4.92 -8.73
CA ALA A 36 -2.10 -3.65 -8.26
C ALA A 36 -1.06 -2.52 -8.26
N MET A 37 0.20 -2.81 -7.87
CA MET A 37 1.31 -1.84 -7.95
C MET A 37 1.58 -1.40 -9.39
N ARG A 38 1.62 -2.34 -10.35
CA ARG A 38 1.77 -1.98 -11.77
C ARG A 38 0.62 -1.11 -12.26
N ASN A 39 -0.62 -1.44 -11.91
CA ASN A 39 -1.79 -0.67 -12.32
C ASN A 39 -1.73 0.76 -11.78
N LEU A 40 -1.27 0.93 -10.54
CA LEU A 40 -1.06 2.24 -9.95
C LEU A 40 0.02 3.03 -10.70
N ASP A 41 1.17 2.41 -11.01
CA ASP A 41 2.25 3.08 -11.74
C ASP A 41 1.81 3.49 -13.15
N MET A 42 1.09 2.62 -13.88
CA MET A 42 0.52 2.97 -15.19
C MET A 42 -0.50 4.11 -15.09
N SER A 43 -1.31 4.11 -14.03
CA SER A 43 -2.29 5.18 -13.80
C SER A 43 -1.60 6.50 -13.48
N ASN A 44 -0.53 6.48 -12.68
CA ASN A 44 0.25 7.67 -12.35
C ASN A 44 0.97 8.23 -13.58
N GLU A 45 1.59 7.37 -14.41
CA GLU A 45 2.20 7.80 -15.68
C GLU A 45 1.19 8.51 -16.58
N GLN A 46 -0.05 8.02 -16.63
CA GLN A 46 -1.12 8.65 -17.39
C GLN A 46 -1.61 9.95 -16.73
N ILE A 47 -1.73 9.99 -15.40
CA ILE A 47 -2.10 11.19 -14.65
C ILE A 47 -1.08 12.32 -14.85
N ASP A 48 0.21 12.00 -14.87
CA ASP A 48 1.28 13.00 -15.07
C ASP A 48 1.20 13.68 -16.45
N THR A 49 0.58 13.01 -17.43
CA THR A 49 0.39 13.57 -18.79
C THR A 49 -0.93 14.32 -18.96
N LEU A 50 -1.83 14.30 -17.96
CA LEU A 50 -3.15 14.93 -18.08
C LEU A 50 -3.12 16.39 -17.65
N GLU A 51 -3.62 17.26 -18.51
CA GLU A 51 -3.82 18.69 -18.21
C GLU A 51 -5.16 18.96 -17.49
N GLU A 52 -6.14 18.06 -17.69
CA GLU A 52 -7.49 18.20 -17.14
C GLU A 52 -7.94 16.93 -16.40
N THR A 53 -8.77 17.12 -15.37
CA THR A 53 -9.28 16.02 -14.53
C THR A 53 -10.55 15.36 -15.10
N THR A 54 -11.11 15.92 -16.16
CA THR A 54 -12.39 15.55 -16.74
C THR A 54 -12.29 15.24 -18.22
N VAL A 55 -13.13 14.33 -18.69
CA VAL A 55 -13.28 13.95 -20.10
C VAL A 55 -14.71 14.21 -20.56
N LEU A 56 -14.86 14.58 -21.83
CA LEU A 56 -16.17 14.70 -22.48
C LEU A 56 -16.63 13.32 -22.93
N GLU A 57 -17.67 12.78 -22.30
CA GLU A 57 -18.35 11.56 -22.73
C GLU A 57 -19.51 11.92 -23.67
N GLU A 58 -19.48 11.39 -24.89
CA GLU A 58 -20.63 11.41 -25.79
C GLU A 58 -21.57 10.26 -25.44
N THR A 59 -22.76 10.61 -24.95
CA THR A 59 -23.82 9.65 -24.64
C THR A 59 -24.98 9.80 -25.62
N ARG A 60 -25.88 8.82 -25.64
CA ARG A 60 -27.11 8.86 -26.47
C ARG A 60 -27.98 10.10 -26.22
N TYR A 61 -27.83 10.76 -25.06
CA TYR A 61 -28.61 11.94 -24.64
C TYR A 61 -27.83 13.26 -24.77
N GLY A 62 -26.58 13.23 -25.28
CA GLY A 62 -25.73 14.41 -25.45
C GLY A 62 -24.36 14.27 -24.81
N LYS A 63 -23.63 15.39 -24.74
CA LYS A 63 -22.28 15.50 -24.16
C LYS A 63 -22.35 15.73 -22.66
N LYS A 64 -21.62 14.92 -21.89
CA LYS A 64 -21.50 15.08 -20.43
C LYS A 64 -20.03 15.15 -20.03
N MET A 65 -19.73 16.02 -19.07
CA MET A 65 -18.43 16.02 -18.39
C MET A 65 -18.39 14.89 -17.37
N ALA A 66 -17.46 13.96 -17.53
CA ALA A 66 -17.21 12.87 -16.61
C ALA A 66 -15.77 12.96 -16.05
N PRO A 67 -15.50 12.50 -14.83
CA PRO A 67 -14.13 12.40 -14.33
C PRO A 67 -13.33 11.41 -15.18
N HIS A 68 -12.05 11.70 -15.42
CA HIS A 68 -11.21 10.79 -16.20
C HIS A 68 -11.14 9.41 -15.52
N PRO A 69 -11.37 8.30 -16.24
CA PRO A 69 -11.41 6.95 -15.65
C PRO A 69 -10.13 6.51 -14.94
N VAL A 70 -9.01 7.19 -15.20
CA VAL A 70 -7.69 6.87 -14.63
C VAL A 70 -7.67 7.10 -13.13
N PHE A 71 -8.38 8.13 -12.65
CA PHE A 71 -8.48 8.44 -11.22
C PHE A 71 -9.21 7.32 -10.46
N LYS A 72 -10.20 6.68 -11.10
CA LYS A 72 -10.89 5.53 -10.52
C LYS A 72 -9.94 4.32 -10.41
N ILE A 73 -9.19 4.03 -11.47
CA ILE A 73 -8.23 2.91 -11.49
C ILE A 73 -7.12 3.14 -10.47
N ALA A 74 -6.61 4.36 -10.36
CA ALA A 74 -5.61 4.72 -9.35
C ALA A 74 -6.12 4.48 -7.93
N LYS A 75 -7.34 4.95 -7.62
CA LYS A 75 -7.98 4.74 -6.31
C LYS A 75 -8.21 3.26 -6.00
N GLU A 76 -8.80 2.51 -6.92
CA GLU A 76 -9.04 1.07 -6.74
C GLU A 76 -7.74 0.30 -6.55
N SER A 77 -6.69 0.68 -7.28
CA SER A 77 -5.36 0.07 -7.14
C SER A 77 -4.74 0.36 -5.77
N GLN A 78 -4.85 1.59 -5.24
CA GLN A 78 -4.39 1.94 -3.90
C GLN A 78 -5.14 1.17 -2.79
N GLU A 79 -6.46 1.02 -2.92
CA GLU A 79 -7.27 0.25 -1.98
C GLU A 79 -6.89 -1.24 -1.99
N LEU A 80 -6.66 -1.82 -3.18
CA LEU A 80 -6.20 -3.20 -3.33
C LEU A 80 -4.81 -3.41 -2.74
N ILE A 81 -3.87 -2.50 -2.99
CA ILE A 81 -2.52 -2.55 -2.40
C ILE A 81 -2.64 -2.58 -0.87
N THR A 82 -3.39 -1.64 -0.28
CA THR A 82 -3.57 -1.57 1.18
C THR A 82 -4.18 -2.85 1.74
N ARG A 83 -5.17 -3.43 1.05
CA ARG A 83 -5.79 -4.69 1.47
C ARG A 83 -4.81 -5.85 1.43
N GLN A 84 -4.05 -6.01 0.33
CA GLN A 84 -3.12 -7.12 0.19
C GLN A 84 -1.89 -6.98 1.08
N MET A 85 -1.44 -5.76 1.37
CA MET A 85 -0.40 -5.51 2.38
C MET A 85 -0.84 -6.00 3.76
N LYS A 86 -2.08 -5.70 4.17
CA LYS A 86 -2.64 -6.22 5.43
C LYS A 86 -2.71 -7.75 5.46
N VAL A 87 -3.13 -8.38 4.35
CA VAL A 87 -3.23 -9.85 4.26
C VAL A 87 -1.85 -10.51 4.35
N LEU A 88 -0.82 -9.88 3.79
CA LEU A 88 0.56 -10.37 3.83
C LEU A 88 1.26 -10.07 5.16
N GLY A 89 0.60 -9.35 6.08
CA GLY A 89 1.21 -8.91 7.33
C GLY A 89 2.33 -7.89 7.14
N LEU A 90 2.44 -7.28 5.95
CA LEU A 90 3.42 -6.25 5.66
C LEU A 90 2.98 -4.95 6.34
N THR A 91 3.65 -4.61 7.44
CA THR A 91 3.45 -3.32 8.11
C THR A 91 4.24 -2.21 7.41
N VAL A 92 3.82 -0.95 7.55
CA VAL A 92 4.50 0.20 6.92
C VAL A 92 5.95 0.31 7.39
N GLU A 93 6.21 -0.04 8.65
CA GLU A 93 7.54 -0.09 9.28
C GLU A 93 8.48 -1.10 8.59
N GLU A 94 7.92 -2.19 8.09
CA GLU A 94 8.61 -3.29 7.43
C GLU A 94 8.97 -2.99 5.96
N LEU A 95 8.22 -2.08 5.31
CA LEU A 95 8.49 -1.63 3.94
C LEU A 95 9.47 -0.45 3.88
N GLY A 96 9.50 0.38 4.94
CA GLY A 96 10.38 1.55 5.04
C GLY A 96 11.86 1.21 5.26
N GLY A 97 12.21 -0.07 5.38
CA GLY A 97 13.59 -0.46 5.66
C GLY A 97 14.04 0.02 7.03
N GLY A 98 13.22 -0.08 8.07
CA GLY A 98 13.65 0.11 9.46
C GLY A 98 14.56 1.31 9.67
N ASP A 99 14.15 2.51 9.25
CA ASP A 99 14.81 3.72 9.71
C ASP A 99 14.57 3.84 11.23
N GLU A 100 15.57 3.45 12.01
CA GLU A 100 15.63 3.66 13.46
C GLU A 100 15.58 5.15 13.85
N GLU A 101 15.52 6.06 12.88
CA GLU A 101 15.41 7.51 13.04
C GLU A 101 13.99 8.07 12.97
N ASP A 102 12.92 7.25 12.88
CA ASP A 102 11.56 7.80 12.98
C ASP A 102 11.27 8.28 14.44
N PRO A 103 11.07 9.60 14.67
CA PRO A 103 10.83 10.14 16.00
C PRO A 103 9.58 9.55 16.69
N LEU A 104 8.59 9.05 15.93
CA LEU A 104 7.40 8.40 16.48
C LEU A 104 7.69 7.00 17.05
N VAL A 105 8.59 6.25 16.41
CA VAL A 105 9.02 4.93 16.89
C VAL A 105 9.81 5.08 18.20
N ASN A 106 10.64 6.12 18.29
CA ASN A 106 11.37 6.46 19.52
C ASN A 106 10.43 6.87 20.67
N LEU A 107 9.38 7.63 20.38
CA LEU A 107 8.36 8.00 21.36
C LEU A 107 7.61 6.76 21.89
N THR A 108 7.28 5.82 21.02
CA THR A 108 6.55 4.60 21.39
C THR A 108 7.40 3.65 22.24
N LYS A 109 8.71 3.52 21.93
CA LYS A 109 9.66 2.76 22.76
C LYS A 109 9.88 3.38 24.14
N THR A 110 9.96 4.71 24.25
CA THR A 110 10.11 5.39 25.55
C THR A 110 8.87 5.28 26.41
N LEU A 111 7.68 5.37 25.82
CA LEU A 111 6.41 5.22 26.55
C LEU A 111 6.20 3.79 27.07
N ASN A 112 6.59 2.77 26.29
CA ASN A 112 6.50 1.37 26.74
C ASN A 112 7.48 1.03 27.87
N LYS A 113 8.68 1.63 27.90
CA LYS A 113 9.62 1.47 29.04
C LYS A 113 9.08 2.03 30.36
N LYS A 114 8.20 3.02 30.32
CA LYS A 114 7.61 3.68 31.50
C LYS A 114 6.37 2.99 32.07
N ARG A 115 5.80 1.98 31.39
CA ARG A 115 4.67 1.21 31.92
C ARG A 115 5.15 0.19 32.96
N THR A 116 5.42 0.64 34.17
CA THR A 116 5.46 -0.22 35.36
C THR A 116 4.05 -0.77 35.63
N LYS A 117 3.94 -2.08 35.91
CA LYS A 117 2.67 -2.77 36.18
C LYS A 117 1.83 -1.97 37.20
N PRO A 118 0.52 -1.79 36.99
CA PRO A 118 -0.31 -1.07 37.95
C PRO A 118 -0.34 -1.85 39.28
N THR A 119 0.08 -1.19 40.36
CA THR A 119 -0.03 -1.73 41.71
C THR A 119 -1.51 -1.72 42.11
N ILE A 120 -2.13 -2.89 42.14
CA ILE A 120 -3.52 -3.04 42.59
C ILE A 120 -3.52 -2.98 44.12
N LEU A 121 -3.93 -1.84 44.68
CA LEU A 121 -4.17 -1.73 46.12
C LEU A 121 -5.51 -2.41 46.44
N LYS A 122 -5.46 -3.49 47.23
CA LYS A 122 -6.68 -4.08 47.81
C LYS A 122 -7.15 -3.19 48.95
N LYS A 123 -8.46 -2.92 48.97
CA LYS A 123 -9.13 -2.15 50.03
C LYS A 123 -9.33 -3.06 51.25
N GLU A 124 -8.90 -2.61 52.43
CA GLU A 124 -9.24 -3.21 53.73
C GLU A 124 -10.73 -3.04 54.04
#